data_AF-A0A512NE60-F1
#
_entry.id   AF-A0A512NE60-F1
#
_cell.length_a   1.000
_cell.length_b   1.000
_cell.length_c   1.000
_cell.angle_alpha   90.00
_cell.angle_beta   90.00
_cell.angle_gamma   90.00
#
_symmetry.space_group_name_H-M   'P 1'
#
loop_
_entity.id
_entity.type
_entity.pdbx_description
1 polymer ?
#
loop_
_entity_poly.entity_id
_entity_poly.type
_entity_poly.pdbx_seq_one_letter_code
_entity_poly.pdbx_strand_id
1 'polypeptide(L)'
;MSDERVANLQRAMRLILDAVEDLPAECRDLAGNALLNITAEAVVQDVGCVEAGRIFARLGDLLARGLQPPAREAITLSVFDA
;
A
#
# COMPACT_ATOMS: atom_id res chain seq x y z
N MET A 1 11.10 0.29 18.94
CA MET A 1 11.29 1.04 17.67
C MET A 1 10.30 0.65 16.56
N SER A 2 9.65 -0.53 16.61
CA SER A 2 8.61 -0.93 15.64
C SER A 2 7.34 -0.08 15.75
N ASP A 3 6.89 0.23 16.96
CA ASP A 3 5.53 0.70 17.19
C ASP A 3 5.33 2.15 16.75
N GLU A 4 6.33 3.01 16.96
CA GLU A 4 6.31 4.39 16.47
C GLU A 4 6.34 4.46 14.94
N ARG A 5 7.15 3.60 14.29
CA ARG A 5 7.21 3.52 12.83
C ARG A 5 5.88 3.03 12.26
N VAL A 6 5.25 2.04 12.88
CA VAL A 6 3.92 1.54 12.48
C VAL A 6 2.86 2.63 12.69
N ALA A 7 2.87 3.33 13.82
CA ALA A 7 1.93 4.42 14.09
C ALA A 7 2.09 5.57 13.09
N ASN A 8 3.33 5.94 12.75
CA ASN A 8 3.62 6.97 11.75
C ASN A 8 3.15 6.56 10.36
N LEU A 9 3.33 5.30 9.97
CA LEU A 9 2.83 4.76 8.71
C LEU A 9 1.30 4.80 8.66
N GLN A 10 0.62 4.33 9.72
CA GLN A 10 -0.84 4.37 9.81
C GLN A 10 -1.38 5.80 9.73
N ARG A 11 -0.70 6.75 10.37
CA ARG A 11 -1.03 8.17 10.29
C ARG A 11 -0.90 8.70 8.86
N ALA A 12 0.20 8.39 8.18
CA ALA A 12 0.40 8.79 6.79
C ALA A 12 -0.67 8.20 5.86
N MET A 13 -1.01 6.91 6.02
CA MET A 13 -2.07 6.25 5.25
C MET A 13 -3.44 6.91 5.48
N ARG A 14 -3.76 7.32 6.72
CA ARG A 14 -5.00 8.05 7.01
C ARG A 14 -5.03 9.40 6.29
N LEU A 15 -3.94 10.17 6.37
CA LEU A 15 -3.85 11.47 5.70
C LEU A 15 -4.01 11.35 4.18
N ILE A 16 -3.43 10.31 3.58
CA ILE A 16 -3.59 10.03 2.15
C ILE A 16 -5.04 9.67 1.82
N LEU A 17 -5.67 8.80 2.62
CA LEU A 17 -7.08 8.43 2.43
C LEU A 17 -7.99 9.65 2.51
N ASP A 18 -7.86 10.46 3.56
CA ASP A 18 -8.68 11.65 3.77
C ASP A 18 -8.50 12.62 2.58
N ALA A 19 -7.26 12.83 2.13
CA ALA A 19 -6.98 13.68 0.97
C ALA A 19 -7.57 13.14 -0.35
N VAL A 20 -7.61 11.82 -0.54
CA VAL A 20 -8.22 11.20 -1.72
C VAL A 20 -9.75 11.26 -1.66
N GLU A 21 -10.35 11.09 -0.48
CA GLU A 21 -11.80 11.21 -0.28
C GLU A 21 -12.31 12.63 -0.55
N ASP A 22 -11.50 13.65 -0.26
CA ASP A 22 -11.84 15.05 -0.55
C ASP A 22 -11.78 15.41 -2.05
N LEU A 23 -11.21 14.55 -2.90
CA LEU A 23 -11.18 14.77 -4.35
C LEU A 23 -12.56 14.52 -5.00
N PRO A 24 -12.87 15.22 -6.11
CA PRO A 24 -13.98 14.87 -6.97
C PRO A 24 -13.93 13.40 -7.38
N ALA A 25 -15.09 12.74 -7.44
CA ALA A 25 -15.18 11.29 -7.66
C ALA A 25 -14.45 10.86 -8.94
N GLU A 26 -14.56 11.67 -10.00
CA GLU A 26 -13.88 11.47 -11.29
C GLU A 26 -12.35 11.52 -11.22
N CYS A 27 -11.79 12.14 -10.17
CA CYS A 27 -10.35 12.28 -9.97
C CYS A 27 -9.77 11.19 -9.04
N ARG A 28 -10.60 10.46 -8.29
CA ARG A 28 -10.13 9.52 -7.26
C ARG A 28 -9.36 8.35 -7.86
N ASP A 29 -9.87 7.78 -8.95
CA ASP A 29 -9.19 6.68 -9.65
C ASP A 29 -7.83 7.11 -10.20
N LEU A 30 -7.76 8.34 -10.73
CA LEU A 30 -6.51 8.91 -11.23
C LEU A 30 -5.49 9.13 -10.09
N ALA A 31 -5.95 9.66 -8.96
CA ALA A 31 -5.12 9.85 -7.77
C ALA A 31 -4.62 8.51 -7.22
N GLY A 32 -5.49 7.50 -7.16
CA GLY A 32 -5.14 6.14 -6.75
C GLY A 32 -4.07 5.53 -7.66
N ASN A 33 -4.22 5.66 -8.98
CA ASN A 33 -3.25 5.17 -9.95
C ASN A 33 -1.88 5.88 -9.82
N ALA A 34 -1.87 7.20 -9.59
CA ALA A 34 -0.64 7.95 -9.36
C ALA A 34 0.09 7.50 -8.08
N LEU A 35 -0.65 7.33 -6.98
CA LEU A 35 -0.11 6.80 -5.72
C LEU A 35 0.45 5.39 -5.86
N LEU A 36 -0.22 4.54 -6.65
CA LEU A 36 0.26 3.19 -6.95
C LEU A 36 1.59 3.23 -7.72
N ASN A 37 1.70 4.08 -8.73
CA ASN A 37 2.94 4.23 -9.51
C ASN A 37 4.12 4.71 -8.65
N ILE A 38 3.89 5.71 -7.80
CA ILE A 38 4.92 6.21 -6.87
C ILE A 38 5.34 5.11 -5.90
N THR A 39 4.38 4.36 -5.36
CA THR A 39 4.66 3.24 -4.45
C THR A 39 5.46 2.14 -5.16
N ALA A 40 5.08 1.81 -6.40
CA ALA A 40 5.79 0.83 -7.22
C ALA A 40 7.24 1.24 -7.46
N GLU A 41 7.47 2.50 -7.82
CA GLU A 41 8.82 3.03 -8.01
C GLU A 41 9.64 2.96 -6.72
N ALA A 42 9.08 3.39 -5.58
CA ALA A 42 9.77 3.36 -4.29
C ALA A 42 10.14 1.93 -3.86
N VAL A 43 9.23 0.96 -4.03
CA VAL A 43 9.49 -0.45 -3.72
C VAL A 43 10.58 -1.01 -4.64
N VAL A 44 10.52 -0.71 -5.94
CA VAL A 44 11.55 -1.14 -6.90
C VAL A 44 12.92 -0.56 -6.55
N GLN A 45 12.99 0.69 -6.09
CA GLN A 45 14.24 1.32 -5.66
C GLN A 45 14.81 0.67 -4.38
N ASP A 46 13.96 0.21 -3.45
CA ASP A 46 14.38 -0.38 -2.18
C ASP A 46 14.79 -1.86 -2.32
N VAL A 47 14.00 -2.67 -3.03
CA VAL A 47 14.19 -4.14 -3.09
C VAL A 47 14.55 -4.69 -4.47
N GLY A 48 14.55 -3.84 -5.51
CA GLY A 48 14.81 -4.23 -6.90
C GLY A 48 13.59 -4.81 -7.62
N CYS A 49 13.67 -4.87 -8.96
CA CYS A 49 12.52 -5.21 -9.82
C CYS A 49 11.95 -6.61 -9.58
N VAL A 50 12.80 -7.62 -9.35
CA VAL A 50 12.37 -9.02 -9.21
C VAL A 50 11.56 -9.20 -7.94
N GLU A 51 12.05 -8.68 -6.81
CA GLU A 51 11.38 -8.83 -5.53
C GLU A 51 10.13 -7.94 -5.45
N ALA A 52 10.20 -6.72 -5.98
CA ALA A 52 9.02 -5.87 -6.16
C ALA A 52 7.91 -6.57 -6.95
N GLY A 53 8.26 -7.25 -8.06
CA GLY A 53 7.31 -8.02 -8.86
C GLY A 53 6.62 -9.13 -8.07
N ARG A 54 7.36 -9.84 -7.19
CA ARG A 54 6.79 -10.88 -6.31
C ARG A 54 5.83 -10.29 -5.27
N ILE A 55 6.20 -9.16 -4.67
CA ILE A 55 5.35 -8.43 -3.71
C ILE A 55 4.03 -8.01 -4.37
N PHE A 56 4.08 -7.40 -5.56
CA PHE A 56 2.87 -6.95 -6.26
C PHE A 56 2.02 -8.11 -6.77
N ALA A 57 2.62 -9.20 -7.25
CA ALA A 57 1.88 -10.40 -7.63
C ALA A 57 1.09 -10.98 -6.44
N ARG A 58 1.73 -11.10 -5.28
CA ARG A 58 1.08 -11.57 -4.05
C ARG A 58 -0.05 -10.64 -3.60
N LEU A 59 0.13 -9.31 -3.72
CA LEU A 59 -0.94 -8.35 -3.43
C LEU A 59 -2.11 -8.52 -4.40
N GLY A 60 -1.83 -8.71 -5.69
CA GLY A 60 -2.84 -9.01 -6.72
C GLY A 60 -3.65 -10.26 -6.39
N ASP A 61 -2.98 -11.34 -5.96
CA ASP A 61 -3.65 -12.59 -5.56
C ASP A 61 -4.58 -12.40 -4.35
N LEU A 62 -4.18 -11.59 -3.36
CA LEU A 62 -5.02 -11.27 -2.20
C LEU A 62 -6.29 -10.51 -2.64
N LEU A 63 -6.12 -9.49 -3.48
CA LEU A 63 -7.24 -8.70 -4.01
C LEU A 63 -8.17 -9.54 -4.88
N ALA A 64 -7.65 -10.42 -5.73
CA ALA A 64 -8.43 -11.33 -6.57
C ALA A 64 -9.29 -12.30 -5.74
N ARG A 65 -8.86 -12.62 -4.51
CA ARG A 65 -9.60 -13.43 -3.54
C ARG A 65 -10.62 -12.61 -2.73
N GLY A 66 -10.78 -11.33 -3.04
CA GLY A 66 -11.67 -10.41 -2.31
C GLY A 66 -11.13 -9.97 -0.95
N LEU A 67 -9.87 -10.28 -0.62
CA LEU A 67 -9.23 -9.82 0.60
C LEU A 67 -8.77 -8.37 0.38
N GLN A 68 -9.55 -7.44 0.91
CA GLN A 68 -9.14 -6.04 0.96
C GLN A 68 -8.04 -5.88 2.02
N PRO A 69 -6.97 -5.11 1.75
CA PRO A 69 -6.02 -4.74 2.79
C PRO A 69 -6.78 -4.05 3.94
N PRO A 70 -6.56 -4.45 5.20
CA PRO A 70 -7.31 -3.89 6.32
C PRO A 70 -7.14 -2.36 6.38
N ALA A 71 -8.26 -1.62 6.34
CA ALA A 71 -8.27 -0.15 6.29
C ALA A 71 -7.71 0.56 7.55
N ARG A 72 -7.35 -0.21 8.59
CA ARG A 72 -6.89 0.29 9.89
C ARG A 72 -5.76 -0.51 10.53
N GLU A 73 -5.50 -1.74 10.11
CA GLU A 73 -4.44 -2.57 10.69
C GLU A 73 -3.28 -2.64 9.71
N ALA A 74 -2.05 -2.45 10.19
CA ALA A 74 -0.89 -2.68 9.35
C ALA A 74 -0.91 -4.17 8.94
N ILE A 75 -0.80 -4.46 7.64
CA ILE A 75 -0.48 -5.82 7.22
C ILE A 75 0.85 -6.14 7.89
N THR A 76 0.80 -7.03 8.89
CA THR A 76 2.01 -7.42 9.60
C THR A 76 2.80 -8.27 8.61
N LEU A 77 3.87 -7.70 8.05
CA LEU A 77 4.78 -8.41 7.17
C LEU A 77 5.61 -9.46 7.94
N SER A 78 5.24 -9.82 9.17
CA SER A 78 5.83 -10.92 9.93
C SER A 78 5.33 -12.31 9.49
N VAL A 79 4.29 -12.39 8.65
CA VAL A 79 3.88 -13.65 7.98
C VAL A 79 4.68 -13.86 6.67
N PHE A 80 5.94 -13.42 6.67
CA PHE A 80 6.87 -13.60 5.55
C PHE A 80 8.03 -14.56 5.87
N ASP A 81 8.00 -15.20 7.04
CA ASP A 81 8.82 -16.39 7.33
C ASP A 81 7.99 -17.67 7.12
N ALA A 82 7.78 -18.06 5.86
CA ALA A 82 7.48 -19.44 5.44
C ALA A 82 7.61 -19.59 3.93
#